data_AF-A0A952KBN2-F1
#
_entry.id   AF-A0A952KBN2-F1
#
_cell.length_a   1.000
_cell.length_b   1.000
_cell.length_c   1.000
_cell.angle_alpha   90.00
_cell.angle_beta   90.00
_cell.angle_gamma   90.00
#
_symmetry.space_group_name_H-M   'P 1'
#
loop_
_entity.id
_entity.type
_entity.pdbx_description
1 polymer ?
#
loop_
_entity_poly.entity_id
_entity_poly.type
_entity_poly.pdbx_seq_one_letter_code
_entity_poly.pdbx_strand_id
1 'polypeptide(L)' 'MAVANKLANGSQQAIRLTKRSLNGWMNVARPIFESSLAMEMLCFLGEDAKEGVASVREKRAPKFPSTQQ' A
#
# COMPACT_ATOMS: atom_id res chain seq x y z
N MET A 1 10.51 3.99 -21.62
CA MET A 1 11.99 3.95 -21.48
C MET A 1 12.68 5.31 -21.37
N ALA A 2 12.08 6.43 -21.81
CA ALA A 2 12.75 7.75 -21.83
C ALA A 2 13.33 8.19 -20.47
N VAL A 3 12.59 8.03 -19.37
CA VAL A 3 13.03 8.43 -18.02
C VAL A 3 14.19 7.56 -17.51
N ALA A 4 14.12 6.24 -17.74
CA ALA A 4 15.19 5.33 -17.35
C ALA A 4 16.50 5.65 -18.10
N ASN A 5 16.40 5.92 -19.41
CA ASN A 5 17.57 6.32 -20.21
C ASN A 5 18.15 7.67 -19.74
N LYS A 6 17.29 8.63 -19.37
CA LYS A 6 17.72 9.90 -18.79
C LYS A 6 18.48 9.71 -17.47
N LEU A 7 17.99 8.85 -16.59
CA LEU A 7 18.65 8.53 -15.32
C LEU A 7 19.93 7.71 -15.52
N ALA A 8 19.97 6.83 -16.52
CA ALA A 8 21.15 6.03 -16.87
C ALA A 8 22.31 6.91 -17.37
N ASN A 9 22.00 7.95 -18.17
CA ASN A 9 22.99 8.89 -18.68
C ASN A 9 23.38 10.02 -17.70
N GLY A 10 22.83 10.02 -16.47
CA GLY A 10 23.17 10.99 -15.43
C GLY A 10 24.25 10.49 -14.45
N SER A 11 24.69 11.36 -13.53
CA SER A 11 25.63 10.99 -12.47
C SER A 11 25.02 9.95 -11.52
N GLN A 12 25.51 8.71 -11.61
CA GLN A 12 24.97 7.58 -10.85
C GLN A 12 25.12 7.76 -9.34
N GLN A 13 26.24 8.32 -8.88
CA GLN A 13 26.46 8.54 -7.45
C GLN A 13 25.48 9.56 -6.88
N ALA A 14 25.32 10.71 -7.56
CA ALA A 14 24.38 11.75 -7.13
C ALA A 14 22.95 11.21 -7.10
N ILE A 15 22.50 10.56 -8.18
CA ILE A 15 21.14 10.00 -8.26
C ILE A 15 20.88 8.98 -7.14
N ARG A 16 21.81 8.05 -6.90
CA ARG A 16 21.66 7.02 -5.86
C ARG A 16 21.63 7.61 -4.45
N LEU A 17 22.52 8.56 -4.16
CA LEU A 17 22.58 9.21 -2.84
C LEU A 17 21.37 10.10 -2.61
N THR A 18 20.91 10.85 -3.61
CA THR A 18 19.66 11.62 -3.52
C THR A 18 18.47 10.71 -3.25
N LYS A 19 18.34 9.59 -3.97
CA LYS A 19 17.29 8.59 -3.69
C LYS A 19 17.38 8.07 -2.25
N ARG A 20 18.59 7.77 -1.75
CA ARG A 20 18.80 7.28 -0.39
C ARG A 20 18.36 8.31 0.66
N SER A 21 18.71 9.59 0.47
CA SER A 21 18.29 10.66 1.38
C SER A 21 16.77 10.85 1.38
N LEU A 22 16.12 10.79 0.22
CA LEU A 22 14.66 10.89 0.12
C LEU A 22 13.95 9.67 0.74
N ASN A 23 14.49 8.46 0.53
CA ASN A 23 13.98 7.24 1.14
C ASN A 23 14.10 7.23 2.67
N GLY A 24 14.90 8.12 3.26
CA GLY A 24 14.94 8.33 4.71
C GLY A 24 13.56 8.61 5.30
N TRP A 25 12.77 9.48 4.65
CA TRP A 25 11.39 9.79 5.06
C TRP A 25 10.48 8.57 5.03
N MET A 26 10.61 7.76 3.98
CA MET A 26 9.85 6.53 3.84
C MET A 26 10.24 5.51 4.91
N ASN A 27 11.52 5.45 5.28
CA ASN A 27 12.00 4.61 6.36
C ASN A 27 11.44 5.03 7.73
N VAL A 28 11.33 6.34 8.00
CA VAL A 28 10.70 6.85 9.23
C VAL A 28 9.22 6.47 9.28
N ALA A 29 8.53 6.46 8.13
CA ALA A 29 7.12 6.05 8.04
C ALA A 29 6.90 4.52 8.10
N ARG A 30 7.96 3.69 8.13
CA ARG A 30 7.82 2.22 8.11
C ARG A 30 6.97 1.65 9.23
N PRO A 31 7.12 2.04 10.51
CA PRO A 31 6.31 1.46 11.59
C PRO A 31 4.82 1.75 11.43
N ILE A 32 4.48 2.94 10.92
CA ILE A 32 3.08 3.32 10.62
C ILE A 32 2.52 2.42 9.52
N PHE A 33 3.31 2.21 8.46
CA PHE A 33 2.93 1.31 7.38
C PHE A 33 2.78 -0.14 7.86
N GLU A 34 3.71 -0.67 8.65
CA GLU A 34 3.64 -2.02 9.22
C GLU A 34 2.42 -2.20 10.14
N SER A 35 2.11 -1.20 10.98
CA SER A 35 0.90 -1.21 11.81
C SER A 35 -0.38 -1.25 10.96
N SER A 36 -0.45 -0.44 9.89
CA SER A 36 -1.59 -0.45 8.98
C SER A 36 -1.80 -1.81 8.30
N LEU A 37 -0.72 -2.45 7.86
CA LEU A 37 -0.77 -3.78 7.24
C LEU A 37 -1.17 -4.86 8.26
N ALA A 38 -0.68 -4.78 9.49
CA ALA A 38 -1.07 -5.72 10.54
C ALA A 38 -2.57 -5.62 10.85
N MET A 39 -3.11 -4.41 10.97
CA MET A 39 -4.54 -4.19 11.17
C MET A 39 -5.36 -4.69 9.98
N GLU A 40 -4.90 -4.45 8.75
CA GLU A 40 -5.55 -4.97 7.55
C GLU A 40 -5.64 -6.50 7.57
N MET A 41 -4.54 -7.19 7.91
CA MET A 41 -4.50 -8.66 8.00
C MET A 41 -5.44 -9.21 9.08
N LEU A 42 -5.60 -8.53 10.21
CA LEU A 42 -6.59 -8.90 11.22
C LEU A 42 -8.02 -8.79 10.69
N CYS A 43 -8.33 -7.72 9.94
CA CYS A 43 -9.64 -7.51 9.32
C CYS A 43 -9.92 -8.50 8.17
N PHE A 44 -8.90 -8.99 7.48
CA PHE A 44 -9.04 -9.94 6.37
C PHE A 44 -9.69 -11.27 6.77
N LEU A 45 -9.54 -11.69 8.03
CA LEU A 45 -10.17 -12.92 8.54
C LEU A 45 -11.63 -12.71 8.96
N GLY A 46 -12.11 -11.46 8.99
CA GLY A 46 -13.49 -11.12 9.34
C GLY A 46 -14.50 -11.48 8.27
N GLU A 47 -15.76 -11.67 8.68
CA GLU A 47 -16.86 -11.93 7.74
C GLU A 47 -17.12 -10.76 6.79
N ASP A 48 -16.79 -9.53 7.22
CA ASP A 48 -16.85 -8.32 6.41
C ASP A 48 -15.99 -8.39 5.15
N ALA A 49 -14.83 -9.06 5.21
CA ALA A 49 -13.94 -9.19 4.06
C ALA A 49 -14.55 -10.07 2.96
N LYS A 50 -15.22 -11.18 3.36
CA LYS A 50 -15.93 -12.07 2.42
C LYS A 50 -17.10 -11.35 1.74
N GLU A 51 -17.87 -10.60 2.54
CA GLU A 51 -18.99 -9.81 2.05
C GLU A 51 -18.53 -8.65 1.15
N GLY A 52 -17.40 -8.01 1.47
CA GLY A 52 -16.75 -7.02 0.61
C GLY A 52 -16.42 -7.59 -0.77
N VAL A 53 -15.79 -8.76 -0.84
CA VAL A 53 -15.47 -9.43 -2.12
C VAL A 53 -16.74 -9.83 -2.88
N ALA A 54 -17.76 -10.37 -2.19
CA ALA A 54 -19.03 -10.75 -2.81
C ALA A 54 -19.75 -9.53 -3.41
N SER A 55 -19.80 -8.41 -2.68
CA SER A 55 -20.45 -7.17 -3.13
C SER A 55 -19.84 -6.60 -4.41
N VAL A 56 -18.50 -6.65 -4.55
CA VAL A 56 -17.79 -6.20 -5.75
C VAL A 56 -18.06 -7.12 -6.94
N ARG A 57 -18.11 -8.45 -6.72
CA ARG A 57 -18.42 -9.43 -7.78
C ARG A 57 -19.86 -9.33 -8.25
N GLU A 58 -20.79 -9.17 -7.33
CA GLU A 58 -22.23 -9.11 -7.59
C GLU A 58 -22.72 -7.70 -7.94
N LYS A 59 -21.84 -6.69 -7.92
CA LYS A 59 -22.13 -5.27 -8.21
C LYS A 59 -23.29 -4.70 -7.39
N ARG A 60 -23.36 -5.09 -6.13
CA ARG A 60 -24.39 -4.63 -5.18
C ARG A 60 -23.75 -3.81 -4.06
N ALA A 61 -24.57 -3.05 -3.35
CA ALA A 61 -24.12 -2.44 -2.11
C ALA A 61 -23.72 -3.53 -1.09
N PRO A 62 -22.57 -3.40 -0.41
CA PRO A 62 -22.15 -4.33 0.63
C PRO A 62 -23.08 -4.25 1.85
N LYS A 63 -23.38 -5.40 2.45
CA LYS A 63 -24.14 -5.49 3.70
C LYS A 63 -23.27 -6.11 4.78
N PHE A 64 -22.39 -5.29 5.37
CA PHE A 64 -21.41 -5.75 6.33
C PHE A 64 -22.08 -6.32 7.61
N PRO A 65 -21.79 -7.58 8.00
CA PRO A 65 -22.33 -8.14 9.23
C PRO A 65 -21.93 -7.36 10.49
N SER A 66 -20.80 -6.63 10.48
CA SER A 66 -20.40 -5.73 11.57
C SER A 66 -21.34 -4.54 11.83
N THR A 67 -22.22 -4.20 10.87
CA THR A 67 -23.19 -3.10 11.02
C THR A 67 -24.53 -3.54 11.63
N GLN A 68 -24.70 -4.83 11.91
CA GLN A 68 -25.94 -5.42 12.43
C GLN A 68 -25.83 -5.88 13.90
N GLN A 69 -24.70 -5.61 14.56
CA GLN A 69 -24.52 -5.83 16.01
C GLN A 69 -24.96 -4.61 16.83
#